data_AF-A0A1B7MNN4-F1
#
_entry.id   AF-A0A1B7MNN4-F1
#
_cell.length_a   1.000
_cell.length_b   1.000
_cell.length_c   1.000
_cell.angle_alpha   90.00
_cell.angle_beta   90.00
_cell.angle_gamma   90.00
#
_symmetry.space_group_name_H-M   'P 1'
#
loop_
_entity.id
_entity.type
_entity.pdbx_description
1 polymer ?
#
loop_
_entity_poly.entity_id
_entity_poly.type
_entity_poly.pdbx_seq_one_letter_code
_entity_poly.pdbx_strand_id
1 'polypeptide(L)'
;MSGWRNITFTSGHAMYPLVDQVMQCIYRTVNPRCHLPSLSYRENESGYEPSIVILNLREGSQMKTHFMINLNSMNIHDKFEDTRFSIPEEIQSAATQLREYARKVVREGKEAEEARRREEALRLQKAREEHRKRVQASIICSWKPRAEFFPEYRHSIVVLSRKVCLTKMTRRSYPAMGRDCPLCSAQPTSCGSCRIISCSNIDCKASAAVPIVKCHTHPSRNSCTSCLESPMGFLPRLGQCPICTHWFCSEELYWCIGRPLPNESTGGVEPSSSTIGGSGMVTRLHPTRPISCFSTACKTSSKEAQGVGRRCGNTSCWSVLSMSTTVCPDCTTQDSFSCPCSKYWTCGSCESQSSTVAKLITCPRCQQSFCSSCSYYIGHCRLCECVGLCNDCMEEEGEGEDIKHTQVVNIFVKCENCGVLLCETCTDDAESFCAHCEQRMCNGCGDKSEVCKRCVDYEVGNAYDDGFYDDEW
;
A
#
# COMPACT_ATOMS: atom_id res chain seq x y z
N MET A 1 -5.57 -17.19 1.78
CA MET A 1 -5.28 -18.43 1.02
C MET A 1 -4.80 -18.09 -0.41
N SER A 2 -3.61 -17.52 -0.57
CA SER A 2 -3.04 -17.18 -1.88
C SER A 2 -2.47 -18.42 -2.59
N GLY A 3 -2.80 -18.61 -3.88
CA GLY A 3 -2.16 -19.63 -4.73
C GLY A 3 -3.09 -20.65 -5.41
N TRP A 4 -4.39 -20.64 -5.12
CA TRP A 4 -5.37 -21.48 -5.82
C TRP A 4 -5.87 -20.81 -7.10
N ARG A 5 -5.88 -21.57 -8.20
CA ARG A 5 -6.54 -21.20 -9.45
C ARG A 5 -7.60 -22.22 -9.82
N ASN A 6 -8.60 -21.78 -10.57
CA ASN A 6 -9.74 -22.61 -10.95
C ASN A 6 -9.96 -22.56 -12.46
N ILE A 7 -10.20 -23.71 -13.07
CA ILE A 7 -10.68 -23.87 -14.44
C ILE A 7 -12.12 -24.37 -14.36
N THR A 8 -13.06 -23.60 -14.90
CA THR A 8 -14.47 -24.01 -14.94
C THR A 8 -14.73 -24.71 -16.27
N PHE A 9 -15.33 -25.90 -16.24
CA PHE A 9 -15.66 -26.62 -17.47
C PHE A 9 -17.10 -26.32 -17.86
N THR A 10 -17.26 -25.58 -18.94
CA THR A 10 -18.52 -25.43 -19.66
C THR A 10 -18.57 -26.40 -20.83
N SER A 11 -19.75 -26.64 -21.41
CA SER A 11 -19.93 -27.53 -22.57
C SER A 11 -19.02 -27.24 -23.77
N GLY A 12 -18.57 -25.99 -23.94
CA GLY A 12 -17.61 -25.59 -24.98
C GLY A 12 -16.14 -25.87 -24.67
N HIS A 13 -15.80 -26.37 -23.48
CA HIS A 13 -14.41 -26.59 -23.07
C HIS A 13 -13.87 -27.92 -23.64
N ALA A 14 -12.66 -27.93 -24.20
CA ALA A 14 -12.09 -29.12 -24.86
C ALA A 14 -12.01 -30.37 -23.96
N MET A 15 -11.74 -30.17 -22.67
CA MET A 15 -11.68 -31.24 -21.65
C MET A 15 -13.05 -31.63 -21.06
N TYR A 16 -14.15 -30.97 -21.46
CA TYR A 16 -15.48 -31.24 -20.92
C TYR A 16 -15.91 -32.72 -21.06
N PRO A 17 -15.68 -33.42 -22.19
CA PRO A 17 -16.06 -34.83 -22.33
C PRO A 17 -15.41 -35.75 -21.28
N LEU A 18 -14.15 -35.49 -20.90
CA LEU A 18 -13.45 -36.28 -19.89
C LEU A 18 -14.01 -36.02 -18.49
N VAL A 19 -14.38 -34.77 -18.21
CA VAL A 19 -15.04 -34.39 -16.95
C VAL A 19 -16.41 -35.03 -16.87
N ASP A 20 -17.18 -35.02 -17.96
CA ASP A 20 -18.48 -35.66 -18.06
C ASP A 20 -18.40 -37.17 -17.82
N GLN A 21 -17.39 -37.85 -18.39
CA GLN A 21 -17.12 -39.26 -18.11
C GLN A 21 -16.86 -39.52 -16.62
N VAL A 22 -16.05 -38.68 -15.97
CA VAL A 22 -15.79 -38.77 -14.52
C VAL A 22 -17.08 -38.57 -13.71
N MET A 23 -17.87 -37.57 -14.05
CA MET A 23 -19.16 -37.30 -13.41
C MET A 23 -20.11 -38.48 -13.56
N GLN A 24 -20.34 -38.96 -14.78
CA GLN A 24 -21.23 -40.09 -15.06
C GLN A 24 -20.84 -41.34 -14.28
N CYS A 25 -19.54 -41.59 -14.07
CA CYS A 25 -19.06 -42.72 -13.28
C CYS A 25 -19.32 -42.56 -11.79
N ILE A 26 -19.05 -41.38 -11.22
CA ILE A 26 -19.22 -41.12 -9.79
C ILE A 26 -20.70 -41.05 -9.42
N TYR A 27 -21.52 -40.43 -10.26
CA TYR A 27 -22.96 -40.28 -10.06
C TYR A 27 -23.77 -41.47 -10.57
N ARG A 28 -23.17 -42.64 -10.89
CA ARG A 28 -23.95 -43.83 -11.32
C ARG A 28 -25.06 -44.20 -10.32
N THR A 29 -24.88 -43.88 -9.04
CA THR A 29 -25.81 -44.17 -7.94
C THR A 29 -26.73 -43.00 -7.58
N VAL A 30 -26.48 -41.79 -8.06
CA VAL A 30 -27.17 -40.57 -7.64
C VAL A 30 -27.60 -39.79 -8.88
N ASN A 31 -28.91 -39.57 -9.05
CA ASN A 31 -29.46 -38.91 -10.25
C ASN A 31 -28.98 -37.44 -10.32
N PRO A 32 -28.07 -37.09 -11.25
CA PRO A 32 -27.36 -35.82 -11.18
C PRO A 32 -28.27 -34.66 -11.63
N ARG A 33 -28.63 -33.75 -10.71
CA ARG A 33 -29.33 -32.50 -11.05
C ARG A 33 -28.35 -31.32 -11.01
N CYS A 34 -27.90 -30.91 -12.20
CA CYS A 34 -27.04 -29.74 -12.48
C CYS A 34 -25.69 -29.74 -11.76
N HIS A 35 -24.61 -29.86 -12.55
CA HIS A 35 -23.24 -29.74 -12.06
C HIS A 35 -22.46 -28.66 -12.81
N LEU A 36 -21.68 -27.90 -12.07
CA LEU A 36 -20.65 -27.00 -12.58
C LEU A 36 -19.29 -27.54 -12.11
N PRO A 37 -18.70 -28.48 -12.86
CA PRO A 37 -17.42 -29.05 -12.49
C PRO A 37 -16.30 -28.01 -12.67
N SER A 38 -15.37 -28.01 -11.73
CA SER A 38 -14.23 -27.09 -11.75
C SER A 38 -12.94 -27.79 -11.34
N LEU A 39 -11.86 -27.59 -12.10
CA LEU A 39 -10.51 -28.06 -11.75
C LEU A 39 -9.77 -26.96 -10.99
N SER A 40 -9.55 -27.18 -9.70
CA SER A 40 -8.74 -26.33 -8.86
C SER A 40 -7.31 -26.85 -8.85
N TYR A 41 -6.32 -25.98 -8.95
CA TYR A 41 -4.92 -26.36 -8.74
C TYR A 41 -4.18 -25.31 -7.93
N ARG A 42 -3.18 -25.77 -7.18
CA ARG A 42 -2.32 -24.92 -6.36
C ARG A 42 -0.93 -24.79 -6.99
N GLU A 43 -0.60 -23.59 -7.45
CA GLU A 43 0.71 -23.29 -8.02
C GLU A 43 1.77 -23.28 -6.91
N ASN A 44 2.92 -23.91 -7.17
CA ASN A 44 4.11 -23.69 -6.34
C ASN A 44 4.78 -22.39 -6.78
N GLU A 45 5.28 -21.60 -5.83
CA GLU A 45 5.93 -20.31 -6.12
C GLU A 45 7.09 -20.45 -7.12
N SER A 46 7.84 -21.53 -7.00
CA SER A 46 9.03 -21.85 -7.81
C SER A 46 8.80 -22.85 -8.95
N GLY A 47 7.62 -23.47 -9.07
CA GLY A 47 7.42 -24.65 -9.91
C GLY A 47 6.70 -24.41 -11.24
N TYR A 48 7.07 -25.21 -12.27
CA TYR A 48 6.29 -25.43 -13.51
C TYR A 48 5.23 -26.55 -13.36
N GLU A 49 5.14 -27.14 -12.17
CA GLU A 49 4.20 -28.20 -11.83
C GLU A 49 3.27 -27.72 -10.70
N PRO A 50 1.96 -28.02 -10.76
CA PRO A 50 1.04 -27.79 -9.64
C PRO A 50 1.37 -28.74 -8.48
N SER A 51 1.30 -28.25 -7.25
CA SER A 51 1.48 -29.09 -6.05
C SER A 51 0.30 -30.03 -5.81
N ILE A 52 -0.91 -29.52 -6.06
CA ILE A 52 -2.16 -30.23 -5.84
C ILE A 52 -3.10 -29.85 -6.98
N VAL A 53 -3.80 -30.84 -7.53
CA VAL A 53 -4.86 -30.70 -8.53
C VAL A 53 -6.10 -31.42 -8.00
N ILE A 54 -7.20 -30.67 -7.86
CA ILE A 54 -8.47 -31.15 -7.33
C ILE A 54 -9.57 -30.89 -8.35
N LEU A 55 -10.28 -31.94 -8.78
CA LEU A 55 -11.55 -31.78 -9.48
C LEU A 55 -12.68 -31.67 -8.46
N ASN A 56 -13.37 -30.53 -8.46
CA ASN A 56 -14.53 -30.31 -7.61
C ASN A 56 -15.79 -30.52 -8.43
N LEU A 57 -16.65 -31.42 -7.96
CA LEU A 57 -17.99 -31.65 -8.51
C LEU A 57 -18.99 -30.96 -7.57
N ARG A 58 -19.61 -29.89 -8.07
CA ARG A 58 -20.56 -29.07 -7.30
C ARG A 58 -21.99 -29.41 -7.69
N GLU A 59 -22.88 -29.37 -6.72
CA GLU A 59 -24.30 -29.68 -6.92
C GLU A 59 -25.19 -28.57 -6.35
N GLY A 60 -26.37 -28.41 -6.97
CA GLY A 60 -27.43 -27.52 -6.51
C GLY A 60 -27.21 -26.04 -6.84
N SER A 61 -28.23 -25.23 -6.55
CA SER A 61 -28.21 -23.78 -6.79
C SER A 61 -27.17 -23.04 -5.95
N GLN A 62 -26.78 -23.62 -4.80
CA GLN A 62 -25.77 -23.07 -3.89
C GLN A 62 -24.33 -23.47 -4.28
N MET A 63 -24.14 -24.30 -5.32
CA MET A 63 -22.82 -24.73 -5.80
C MET A 63 -21.95 -25.36 -4.71
N LYS A 64 -22.55 -26.13 -3.78
CA LYS A 64 -21.80 -26.82 -2.73
C LYS A 64 -21.02 -27.98 -3.36
N THR A 65 -19.75 -28.12 -3.01
CA THR A 65 -18.91 -29.24 -3.48
C THR A 65 -19.37 -30.53 -2.81
N HIS A 66 -19.90 -31.46 -3.61
CA HIS A 66 -20.31 -32.79 -3.16
C HIS A 66 -19.10 -33.73 -3.16
N PHE A 67 -18.42 -33.85 -4.30
CA PHE A 67 -17.21 -34.66 -4.42
C PHE A 67 -15.97 -33.81 -4.67
N MET A 68 -14.89 -34.12 -3.96
CA MET A 68 -13.55 -33.60 -4.21
C MET A 68 -12.63 -34.73 -4.64
N ILE A 69 -12.10 -34.65 -5.87
CA ILE A 69 -11.21 -35.67 -6.41
C ILE A 69 -9.79 -35.12 -6.43
N ASN A 70 -8.92 -35.65 -5.58
CA ASN A 70 -7.50 -35.33 -5.60
C ASN A 70 -6.81 -36.15 -6.71
N LEU A 71 -6.47 -35.49 -7.81
CA LEU A 71 -5.87 -36.14 -8.98
C LEU A 71 -4.40 -36.51 -8.78
N ASN A 72 -3.73 -35.96 -7.74
CA ASN A 72 -2.36 -36.36 -7.39
C ASN A 72 -2.36 -37.71 -6.68
N SER A 73 -3.25 -37.90 -5.70
CA SER A 73 -3.36 -39.15 -4.93
C SER A 73 -4.33 -40.16 -5.53
N MET A 74 -5.07 -39.80 -6.57
CA MET A 74 -6.13 -40.61 -7.19
C MET A 74 -7.21 -41.07 -6.18
N ASN A 75 -7.62 -40.17 -5.30
CA ASN A 75 -8.64 -40.41 -4.27
C ASN A 75 -9.82 -39.45 -4.41
N ILE A 76 -11.01 -39.94 -4.12
CA ILE A 76 -12.27 -39.20 -4.05
C ILE A 76 -12.62 -39.01 -2.58
N HIS A 77 -12.99 -37.79 -2.20
CA HIS A 77 -13.59 -37.44 -0.92
C HIS A 77 -15.04 -37.05 -1.17
N ASP A 78 -15.95 -37.88 -0.69
CA ASP A 78 -17.36 -37.55 -0.57
C ASP A 78 -17.53 -36.64 0.65
N LYS A 79 -17.87 -35.37 0.42
CA LYS A 79 -18.05 -34.40 1.51
C LYS A 79 -19.34 -34.57 2.27
N PHE A 80 -20.33 -35.24 1.69
CA PHE A 80 -21.62 -35.43 2.31
C PHE A 80 -21.56 -36.57 3.33
N GLU A 81 -20.95 -37.70 2.94
CA GLU A 81 -20.76 -38.85 3.83
C GLU A 81 -19.45 -38.79 4.65
N ASP A 82 -18.57 -37.83 4.34
CA ASP A 82 -17.20 -37.71 4.86
C ASP A 82 -16.35 -38.98 4.68
N THR A 83 -16.59 -39.71 3.58
CA THR A 83 -15.85 -40.94 3.25
C THR A 83 -14.82 -40.69 2.15
N ARG A 84 -13.74 -41.48 2.16
CA ARG A 84 -12.67 -41.42 1.16
C ARG A 84 -12.47 -42.78 0.51
N PHE A 85 -12.36 -42.78 -0.81
CA PHE A 85 -12.16 -44.00 -1.59
C PHE A 85 -11.31 -43.73 -2.82
N SER A 86 -10.68 -44.78 -3.36
CA SER A 86 -9.84 -44.69 -4.55
C SER A 86 -10.69 -44.43 -5.80
N ILE A 87 -10.12 -43.74 -6.79
CA ILE A 87 -10.76 -43.54 -8.09
C ILE A 87 -11.02 -44.90 -8.77
N PRO A 88 -12.27 -45.18 -9.24
CA PRO A 88 -12.59 -46.38 -10.01
C PRO A 88 -11.72 -46.53 -11.27
N GLU A 89 -11.37 -47.77 -11.63
CA GLU A 89 -10.50 -48.07 -12.77
C GLU A 89 -11.04 -47.49 -14.09
N GLU A 90 -12.36 -47.45 -14.26
CA GLU A 90 -13.02 -46.97 -15.49
C GLU A 90 -12.76 -45.49 -15.80
N ILE A 91 -12.40 -44.70 -14.78
CA ILE A 91 -12.14 -43.26 -14.94
C ILE A 91 -10.70 -42.87 -14.62
N GLN A 92 -9.82 -43.83 -14.31
CA GLN A 92 -8.42 -43.55 -14.00
C GLN A 92 -7.66 -42.90 -15.17
N SER A 93 -7.96 -43.34 -16.40
CA SER A 93 -7.41 -42.72 -17.62
C SER A 93 -7.86 -41.27 -17.79
N ALA A 94 -9.15 -40.98 -17.59
CA ALA A 94 -9.69 -39.63 -17.69
C ALA A 94 -9.12 -38.70 -16.60
N ALA A 95 -9.04 -39.19 -15.35
CA ALA A 95 -8.42 -38.47 -14.24
C ALA A 95 -6.94 -38.12 -14.51
N THR A 96 -6.20 -39.06 -15.09
CA THR A 96 -4.80 -38.84 -15.49
C THR A 96 -4.69 -37.75 -16.56
N GLN A 97 -5.54 -37.79 -17.58
CA GLN A 97 -5.55 -36.76 -18.64
C GLN A 97 -5.92 -35.37 -18.10
N LEU A 98 -6.86 -35.28 -17.16
CA LEU A 98 -7.21 -34.01 -16.49
C LEU A 98 -6.03 -33.46 -15.66
N ARG A 99 -5.28 -34.33 -14.99
CA ARG A 99 -4.06 -33.94 -14.27
C ARG A 99 -2.98 -33.41 -15.21
N GLU A 100 -2.71 -34.11 -16.30
CA GLU A 100 -1.73 -33.67 -17.30
C GLU A 100 -2.16 -32.37 -17.99
N TYR A 101 -3.47 -32.17 -18.19
CA TYR A 101 -3.99 -30.90 -18.66
C TYR A 101 -3.71 -29.74 -17.67
N ALA A 102 -3.95 -29.92 -16.37
CA ALA A 102 -3.59 -28.91 -15.38
C ALA A 102 -2.09 -28.59 -15.39
N ARG A 103 -1.23 -29.62 -15.49
CA ARG A 103 0.23 -29.45 -15.62
C ARG A 103 0.60 -28.63 -16.84
N LYS A 104 -0.02 -28.93 -17.99
CA LYS A 104 0.19 -28.18 -19.23
C LYS A 104 -0.20 -26.71 -19.07
N VAL A 105 -1.37 -26.42 -18.50
CA VAL A 105 -1.86 -25.04 -18.27
C VAL A 105 -0.90 -24.25 -17.36
N VAL A 106 -0.42 -24.87 -16.28
CA VAL A 106 0.56 -24.21 -15.37
C VAL A 106 1.87 -23.91 -16.10
N ARG A 107 2.37 -24.87 -16.89
CA ARG A 107 3.62 -24.72 -17.65
C ARG A 107 3.52 -23.58 -18.67
N GLU A 108 2.48 -23.59 -19.50
CA GLU A 108 2.25 -22.55 -20.51
C GLU A 108 2.06 -21.17 -19.86
N GLY A 109 1.34 -21.11 -18.73
CA GLY A 109 1.18 -19.86 -17.97
C GLY A 109 2.50 -19.30 -17.42
N LYS A 110 3.38 -20.17 -16.91
CA LYS A 110 4.72 -19.78 -16.42
C LYS A 110 5.64 -19.35 -17.56
N GLU A 111 5.66 -20.08 -18.67
CA GLU A 111 6.43 -19.72 -19.86
C GLU A 111 5.99 -18.36 -20.44
N ALA A 112 4.69 -18.11 -20.51
CA ALA A 112 4.15 -16.83 -20.95
C ALA A 112 4.52 -15.67 -20.01
N GLU A 113 4.43 -15.89 -18.69
CA GLU A 113 4.85 -14.89 -17.70
C GLU A 113 6.35 -14.59 -17.77
N GLU A 114 7.18 -15.62 -17.92
CA GLU A 114 8.62 -15.43 -18.08
C GLU A 114 8.97 -14.70 -19.38
N ALA A 115 8.28 -15.02 -20.48
CA ALA A 115 8.41 -14.31 -21.75
C ALA A 115 8.08 -12.81 -21.60
N ARG A 116 6.99 -12.46 -20.91
CA ARG A 116 6.63 -11.06 -20.60
C ARG A 116 7.72 -10.36 -19.79
N ARG A 117 8.27 -11.03 -18.77
CA ARG A 117 9.37 -10.47 -17.97
C ARG A 117 10.63 -10.22 -18.80
N ARG A 118 10.99 -11.13 -19.69
CA ARG A 118 12.14 -10.94 -20.61
C ARG A 118 11.91 -9.78 -21.57
N GLU A 119 10.71 -9.64 -22.13
CA GLU A 119 10.35 -8.51 -23.00
C GLU A 119 10.41 -7.17 -22.25
N GLU A 120 9.86 -7.11 -21.04
CA GLU A 120 9.90 -5.89 -20.22
C GLU A 120 11.34 -5.53 -19.83
N ALA A 121 12.17 -6.51 -19.46
CA ALA A 121 13.58 -6.30 -19.16
C ALA A 121 14.33 -5.74 -20.38
N LEU A 122 14.08 -6.28 -21.57
CA LEU A 122 14.66 -5.79 -22.82
C LEU A 122 14.21 -4.34 -23.11
N ARG A 123 12.92 -4.03 -22.91
CA ARG A 123 12.37 -2.68 -23.07
C ARG A 123 13.05 -1.68 -22.13
N LEU A 124 13.23 -2.08 -20.87
CA LEU A 124 13.91 -1.24 -19.86
C LEU A 124 15.39 -1.03 -20.20
N GLN A 125 16.08 -2.06 -20.68
CA GLN A 125 17.47 -1.96 -21.14
C GLN A 125 17.61 -0.98 -22.31
N LYS A 126 16.72 -1.08 -23.32
CA LYS A 126 16.70 -0.17 -24.47
C LYS A 126 16.45 1.28 -24.04
N ALA A 127 15.51 1.50 -23.12
CA ALA A 127 15.25 2.84 -22.58
C ALA A 127 16.47 3.43 -21.84
N ARG A 128 17.20 2.62 -21.08
CA ARG A 128 18.44 3.04 -20.41
C ARG A 128 19.56 3.38 -21.40
N GLU A 129 19.71 2.61 -22.46
CA GLU A 129 20.70 2.88 -23.51
C GLU A 129 20.36 4.18 -24.27
N GLU A 130 19.09 4.37 -24.61
CA GLU A 130 18.62 5.60 -25.27
C GLU A 130 18.83 6.83 -24.39
N HIS A 131 18.51 6.73 -23.09
CA HIS A 131 18.77 7.80 -22.14
C HIS A 131 20.27 8.14 -22.08
N ARG A 132 21.14 7.11 -22.04
CA ARG A 132 22.60 7.30 -22.07
C ARG A 132 23.05 8.03 -23.35
N LYS A 133 22.51 7.65 -24.51
CA LYS A 133 22.78 8.33 -25.79
C LYS A 133 22.34 9.81 -25.76
N ARG A 134 21.16 10.11 -25.20
CA ARG A 134 20.67 11.49 -25.04
C ARG A 134 21.57 12.32 -24.13
N VAL A 135 21.99 11.77 -23.00
CA VAL A 135 22.93 12.43 -22.07
C VAL A 135 24.28 12.68 -22.75
N GLN A 136 24.83 11.69 -23.45
CA GLN A 136 26.10 11.84 -24.17
C GLN A 136 26.01 12.88 -25.29
N ALA A 137 24.91 12.90 -26.05
CA ALA A 137 24.66 13.92 -27.08
C ALA A 137 24.54 15.33 -26.47
N SER A 138 23.86 15.46 -25.33
CA SER A 138 23.76 16.73 -24.59
C SER A 138 25.11 17.23 -24.08
N ILE A 139 25.99 16.32 -23.66
CA ILE A 139 27.37 16.66 -23.28
C ILE A 139 28.13 17.11 -24.54
N ILE A 140 28.10 16.37 -25.64
CA ILE A 140 28.85 16.75 -26.85
C ILE A 140 28.40 18.11 -27.41
N CYS A 141 27.09 18.41 -27.40
CA CYS A 141 26.55 19.69 -27.86
C CYS A 141 26.93 20.87 -26.96
N SER A 142 27.02 20.67 -25.64
CA SER A 142 27.43 21.74 -24.71
C SER A 142 28.93 22.06 -24.78
N TRP A 143 29.73 21.16 -25.38
CA TRP A 143 31.18 21.33 -25.53
C TRP A 143 31.63 21.72 -26.93
N LYS A 144 30.72 21.93 -27.91
CA LYS A 144 31.12 22.60 -29.16
C LYS A 144 31.62 24.00 -28.80
N PRO A 145 32.94 24.25 -28.85
CA PRO A 145 33.44 25.58 -28.55
C PRO A 145 32.84 26.49 -29.62
N ARG A 146 32.38 27.66 -29.19
CA ARG A 146 31.92 28.75 -30.04
C ARG A 146 33.11 29.35 -30.82
N ALA A 147 33.86 28.51 -31.52
CA ALA A 147 35.11 28.82 -32.23
C ALA A 147 34.87 29.40 -33.63
N GLU A 148 33.61 29.43 -34.10
CA GLU A 148 33.26 29.98 -35.40
C GLU A 148 32.77 31.44 -35.34
N PHE A 149 32.68 32.05 -34.16
CA PHE A 149 32.16 33.43 -34.02
C PHE A 149 33.24 34.53 -33.88
N PHE A 150 34.54 34.19 -33.88
CA PHE A 150 35.63 35.18 -33.90
C PHE A 150 36.83 34.67 -34.72
N PRO A 151 36.92 35.00 -36.03
CA PRO A 151 38.05 34.62 -36.86
C PRO A 151 39.38 35.31 -36.48
N GLU A 152 39.35 36.39 -35.70
CA GLU A 152 40.53 37.26 -35.48
C GLU A 152 41.40 36.93 -34.25
N TYR A 153 41.02 35.96 -33.41
CA TYR A 153 41.80 35.59 -32.21
C TYR A 153 42.34 34.15 -32.28
N ARG A 154 43.02 33.79 -33.39
CA ARG A 154 43.58 32.44 -33.57
C ARG A 154 45.00 32.21 -33.02
N HIS A 155 45.66 33.22 -32.45
CA HIS A 155 47.07 33.07 -31.99
C HIS A 155 47.31 33.04 -30.48
N SER A 156 46.30 32.92 -29.61
CA SER A 156 46.58 32.86 -28.15
C SER A 156 45.75 31.86 -27.34
N ILE A 157 45.03 30.94 -27.98
CA ILE A 157 44.27 29.89 -27.26
C ILE A 157 44.73 28.50 -27.72
N VAL A 158 46.02 28.24 -27.52
CA VAL A 158 46.52 26.88 -27.34
C VAL A 158 47.23 26.93 -25.99
N VAL A 159 46.88 26.00 -25.08
CA VAL A 159 47.31 25.94 -23.67
C VAL A 159 46.46 26.75 -22.66
N LEU A 160 45.15 26.46 -22.55
CA LEU A 160 44.38 26.73 -21.32
C LEU A 160 43.37 25.59 -21.00
N SER A 161 43.76 24.34 -21.21
CA SER A 161 42.94 23.16 -20.84
C SER A 161 43.47 22.38 -19.64
N ARG A 162 44.31 23.00 -18.79
CA ARG A 162 44.60 22.52 -17.44
C ARG A 162 44.68 23.70 -16.47
N LYS A 163 43.73 23.74 -15.52
CA LYS A 163 43.68 24.65 -14.37
C LYS A 163 43.58 26.15 -14.71
N VAL A 164 42.38 26.64 -15.02
CA VAL A 164 42.05 28.03 -14.69
C VAL A 164 41.10 28.01 -13.52
N CYS A 165 41.70 28.18 -12.34
CA CYS A 165 41.02 28.56 -11.13
C CYS A 165 40.15 29.79 -11.38
N LEU A 166 38.90 29.69 -10.95
CA LEU A 166 37.96 30.78 -10.69
C LEU A 166 38.45 31.62 -9.50
N THR A 167 39.69 32.12 -9.55
CA THR A 167 40.28 32.95 -8.52
C THR A 167 40.72 34.27 -9.11
N LYS A 168 40.04 35.34 -8.65
CA LYS A 168 40.45 36.73 -8.73
C LYS A 168 40.44 37.35 -10.13
N MET A 169 39.24 37.48 -10.71
CA MET A 169 38.97 38.76 -11.39
C MET A 169 38.86 39.83 -10.32
N THR A 170 39.99 40.51 -10.10
CA THR A 170 40.11 41.70 -9.29
C THR A 170 39.09 42.73 -9.73
N ARG A 171 38.45 43.36 -8.74
CA ARG A 171 37.67 44.60 -8.85
C ARG A 171 38.51 45.68 -9.56
N ARG A 172 38.59 45.64 -10.88
CA ARG A 172 38.72 46.88 -11.64
C ARG A 172 37.33 47.47 -11.65
N SER A 173 37.18 48.57 -10.92
CA SER A 173 36.08 49.51 -11.02
C SER A 173 35.89 49.83 -12.50
N TYR A 174 35.01 49.08 -13.15
CA TYR A 174 34.49 49.48 -14.44
C TYR A 174 33.89 50.87 -14.21
N PRO A 175 34.21 51.86 -15.06
CA PRO A 175 33.49 53.14 -15.04
C PRO A 175 32.01 52.81 -15.09
N ALA A 176 31.15 53.64 -14.48
CA ALA A 176 29.70 53.48 -14.41
C ALA A 176 29.07 53.40 -15.81
N MET A 177 29.33 52.31 -16.53
CA MET A 177 28.77 51.95 -17.81
C MET A 177 27.28 51.83 -17.57
N GLY A 178 26.53 52.44 -18.49
CA GLY A 178 25.11 52.73 -18.36
C GLY A 178 24.34 51.60 -17.68
N ARG A 179 23.38 51.99 -16.83
CA ARG A 179 22.50 51.08 -16.09
C ARG A 179 21.56 50.27 -16.99
N ASP A 180 21.90 50.09 -18.26
CA ASP A 180 21.05 49.62 -19.33
C ASP A 180 21.78 48.55 -20.14
N CYS A 181 21.02 47.56 -20.61
CA CYS A 181 21.52 46.47 -21.43
C CYS A 181 22.10 47.00 -22.74
N PRO A 182 23.34 46.64 -23.13
CA PRO A 182 23.96 47.17 -24.34
C PRO A 182 23.26 46.74 -25.64
N LEU A 183 22.39 45.74 -25.59
CA LEU A 183 21.69 45.22 -26.77
C LEU A 183 20.33 45.88 -27.02
N CYS A 184 19.67 46.39 -25.99
CA CYS A 184 18.29 46.89 -26.09
C CYS A 184 17.97 48.07 -25.17
N SER A 185 18.97 48.60 -24.47
CA SER A 185 18.86 49.66 -23.48
C SER A 185 17.89 49.41 -22.32
N ALA A 186 17.41 48.18 -22.12
CA ALA A 186 16.55 47.84 -20.99
C ALA A 186 17.36 47.66 -19.70
N GLN A 187 16.79 48.00 -18.56
CA GLN A 187 17.48 47.84 -17.27
C GLN A 187 17.90 46.37 -17.04
N PRO A 188 19.11 46.11 -16.53
CA PRO A 188 19.53 44.78 -16.14
C PRO A 188 18.82 44.35 -14.85
N THR A 189 18.56 43.06 -14.74
CA THR A 189 18.12 42.41 -13.49
C THR A 189 19.21 41.45 -13.04
N SER A 190 19.46 41.34 -11.73
CA SER A 190 20.48 40.44 -11.19
C SER A 190 19.84 39.29 -10.41
N CYS A 191 20.40 38.09 -10.46
CA CYS A 191 19.99 36.99 -9.59
C CYS A 191 20.35 37.31 -8.13
N GLY A 192 19.38 37.19 -7.20
CA GLY A 192 19.63 37.42 -5.78
C GLY A 192 20.65 36.46 -5.15
N SER A 193 20.80 35.25 -5.70
CA SER A 193 21.69 34.21 -5.17
C SER A 193 23.12 34.31 -5.70
N CYS A 194 23.31 34.22 -7.03
CA CYS A 194 24.64 34.19 -7.64
C CYS A 194 25.10 35.55 -8.21
N ARG A 195 24.25 36.60 -8.10
CA ARG A 195 24.52 37.95 -8.63
C ARG A 195 24.76 38.03 -10.14
N ILE A 196 24.50 36.97 -10.90
CA ILE A 196 24.56 37.02 -12.37
C ILE A 196 23.56 38.05 -12.89
N ILE A 197 23.98 38.83 -13.88
CA ILE A 197 23.18 39.90 -14.47
C ILE A 197 22.60 39.43 -15.79
N SER A 198 21.31 39.68 -16.01
CA SER A 198 20.58 39.40 -17.24
C SER A 198 19.74 40.59 -17.66
N CYS A 199 19.33 40.65 -18.91
CA CYS A 199 18.47 41.72 -19.41
C CYS A 199 17.03 41.54 -18.91
N SER A 200 16.37 42.61 -18.46
CA SER A 200 14.96 42.52 -18.01
C SER A 200 13.95 42.41 -19.15
N ASN A 201 14.32 42.86 -20.35
CA ASN A 201 13.50 42.66 -21.55
C ASN A 201 13.55 41.19 -21.99
N ILE A 202 12.42 40.49 -21.93
CA ILE A 202 12.27 39.08 -22.28
C ILE A 202 12.58 38.80 -23.75
N ASP A 203 12.42 39.78 -24.65
CA ASP A 203 12.69 39.64 -26.07
C ASP A 203 14.18 39.90 -26.42
N CYS A 204 14.98 40.37 -25.46
CA CYS A 204 16.40 40.61 -25.67
C CYS A 204 17.19 39.31 -25.68
N LYS A 205 18.08 39.11 -26.66
CA LYS A 205 18.96 37.93 -26.73
C LYS A 205 19.78 37.69 -25.45
N ALA A 206 20.11 38.74 -24.69
CA ALA A 206 20.81 38.61 -23.42
C ALA A 206 19.94 37.99 -22.31
N SER A 207 18.61 38.15 -22.34
CA SER A 207 17.72 37.55 -21.34
C SER A 207 17.62 36.03 -21.51
N ALA A 208 17.60 35.55 -22.77
CA ALA A 208 17.54 34.13 -23.10
C ALA A 208 18.81 33.36 -22.69
N ALA A 209 19.97 34.03 -22.64
CA ALA A 209 21.23 33.39 -22.26
C ALA A 209 21.24 32.97 -20.78
N VAL A 210 20.63 33.78 -19.89
CA VAL A 210 20.48 33.48 -18.47
C VAL A 210 19.09 33.95 -18.03
N PRO A 211 18.06 33.09 -18.17
CA PRO A 211 16.70 33.47 -17.79
C PRO A 211 16.63 33.75 -16.29
N ILE A 212 16.16 34.95 -15.94
CA ILE A 212 15.89 35.34 -14.55
C ILE A 212 14.39 35.41 -14.35
N VAL A 213 13.89 34.55 -13.46
CA VAL A 213 12.49 34.57 -13.03
C VAL A 213 12.33 35.46 -11.80
N LYS A 214 11.17 36.10 -11.68
CA LYS A 214 10.83 37.01 -10.58
C LYS A 214 9.67 36.43 -9.77
N CYS A 215 9.68 36.66 -8.46
CA CYS A 215 8.49 36.43 -7.65
C CYS A 215 7.35 37.33 -8.14
N HIS A 216 6.15 36.76 -8.28
CA HIS A 216 4.96 37.48 -8.72
C HIS A 216 4.61 38.64 -7.77
N THR A 217 4.61 38.39 -6.46
CA THR A 217 4.32 39.41 -5.43
C THR A 217 5.52 40.32 -5.11
N HIS A 218 6.75 39.81 -5.24
CA HIS A 218 7.97 40.52 -4.82
C HIS A 218 8.93 40.72 -6.01
N PRO A 219 8.79 41.78 -6.82
CA PRO A 219 9.62 42.01 -8.01
C PRO A 219 11.13 42.07 -7.74
N SER A 220 11.53 42.40 -6.50
CA SER A 220 12.91 42.43 -6.03
C SER A 220 13.50 41.04 -5.77
N ARG A 221 12.67 40.00 -5.62
CA ARG A 221 13.09 38.61 -5.42
C ARG A 221 13.16 37.93 -6.78
N ASN A 222 14.38 37.79 -7.29
CA ASN A 222 14.69 37.28 -8.60
C ASN A 222 15.78 36.19 -8.51
N SER A 223 15.66 35.15 -9.34
CA SER A 223 16.62 34.03 -9.38
C SER A 223 16.81 33.55 -10.81
N CYS A 224 18.04 33.19 -11.18
CA CYS A 224 18.29 32.53 -12.46
C CYS A 224 17.88 31.06 -12.40
N THR A 225 17.51 30.49 -13.55
CA THR A 225 17.08 29.08 -13.67
C THR A 225 18.13 28.11 -13.14
N SER A 226 19.42 28.34 -13.40
CA SER A 226 20.50 27.49 -12.87
C SER A 226 20.57 27.48 -11.34
N CYS A 227 20.24 28.59 -10.67
CA CYS A 227 20.17 28.62 -9.20
C CYS A 227 18.91 27.95 -8.65
N LEU A 228 17.86 27.78 -9.46
CA LEU A 228 16.64 27.08 -9.08
C LEU A 228 16.78 25.56 -9.27
N GLU A 229 17.56 25.13 -10.25
CA GLU A 229 17.83 23.72 -10.56
C GLU A 229 18.97 23.12 -9.71
N SER A 230 19.78 23.95 -9.05
CA SER A 230 20.93 23.48 -8.28
C SER A 230 20.50 22.77 -6.98
N PRO A 231 20.87 21.49 -6.76
CA PRO A 231 20.48 20.72 -5.57
C PRO A 231 21.26 21.10 -4.30
N MET A 232 21.98 22.24 -4.29
CA MET A 232 22.84 22.63 -3.17
C MET A 232 22.02 23.14 -1.97
N GLY A 233 21.50 22.22 -1.16
CA GLY A 233 21.30 22.31 0.30
C GLY A 233 20.39 23.40 0.89
N PHE A 234 19.99 24.39 0.11
CA PHE A 234 19.09 25.46 0.50
C PHE A 234 17.86 25.38 -0.42
N LEU A 235 16.67 25.34 0.19
CA LEU A 235 15.40 25.35 -0.54
C LEU A 235 15.43 26.44 -1.63
N PRO A 236 14.96 26.16 -2.84
CA PRO A 236 14.96 27.15 -3.92
C PRO A 236 14.18 28.38 -3.44
N ARG A 237 14.82 29.55 -3.56
CA ARG A 237 14.27 30.83 -3.04
C ARG A 237 12.96 31.22 -3.72
N LEU A 238 12.70 30.67 -4.90
CA LEU A 238 11.45 30.77 -5.62
C LEU A 238 10.97 29.37 -5.98
N GLY A 239 9.67 29.11 -5.88
CA GLY A 239 9.04 27.91 -6.42
C GLY A 239 7.91 28.28 -7.37
N GLN A 240 7.67 27.43 -8.36
CA GLN A 240 6.60 27.61 -9.32
C GLN A 240 5.30 27.04 -8.75
N CYS A 241 4.22 27.82 -8.73
CA CYS A 241 2.90 27.32 -8.36
C CYS A 241 2.40 26.35 -9.45
N PRO A 242 2.00 25.12 -9.09
CA PRO A 242 1.53 24.14 -10.07
C PRO A 242 0.14 24.47 -10.65
N ILE A 243 -0.55 25.49 -10.14
CA ILE A 243 -1.90 25.88 -10.55
C ILE A 243 -1.83 27.04 -11.54
N CYS A 244 -1.27 28.18 -11.14
CA CYS A 244 -1.20 29.37 -11.98
C CYS A 244 0.12 29.51 -12.75
N THR A 245 1.08 28.59 -12.56
CA THR A 245 2.40 28.58 -13.20
C THR A 245 3.30 29.78 -12.89
N HIS A 246 2.86 30.71 -12.03
CA HIS A 246 3.67 31.83 -11.57
C HIS A 246 4.73 31.39 -10.56
N TRP A 247 5.83 32.14 -10.54
CA TRP A 247 6.91 31.95 -9.58
C TRP A 247 6.66 32.78 -8.33
N PHE A 248 6.79 32.19 -7.16
CA PHE A 248 6.61 32.84 -5.87
C PHE A 248 7.80 32.55 -4.96
N CYS A 249 8.16 33.48 -4.07
CA CYS A 249 9.06 33.15 -2.97
C CYS A 249 8.39 32.16 -2.04
N SER A 250 9.17 31.49 -1.19
CA SER A 250 8.66 30.48 -0.24
C SER A 250 7.43 30.97 0.53
N GLU A 251 7.48 32.19 1.08
CA GLU A 251 6.37 32.84 1.81
C GLU A 251 5.09 32.91 0.97
N GLU A 252 5.19 33.45 -0.25
CA GLU A 252 4.04 33.69 -1.14
C GLU A 252 3.56 32.41 -1.82
N LEU A 253 4.46 31.45 -2.05
CA LEU A 253 4.11 30.16 -2.65
C LEU A 253 3.19 29.41 -1.71
N TYR A 254 3.45 29.46 -0.40
CA TYR A 254 2.58 28.86 0.60
C TYR A 254 1.19 29.49 0.59
N TRP A 255 1.11 30.82 0.47
CA TRP A 255 -0.17 31.51 0.36
C TRP A 255 -0.91 31.14 -0.93
N CYS A 256 -0.22 31.15 -2.07
CA CYS A 256 -0.79 30.84 -3.38
C CYS A 256 -1.33 29.40 -3.44
N ILE A 257 -0.62 28.41 -2.89
CA ILE A 257 -1.11 27.02 -2.82
C ILE A 257 -2.13 26.78 -1.69
N GLY A 258 -2.59 27.84 -1.02
CA GLY A 258 -3.69 27.80 -0.06
C GLY A 258 -3.33 27.33 1.35
N ARG A 259 -2.07 27.47 1.78
CA ARG A 259 -1.69 27.14 3.17
C ARG A 259 -2.06 28.28 4.12
N PRO A 260 -2.67 28.01 5.28
CA PRO A 260 -2.88 29.04 6.29
C PRO A 260 -1.51 29.56 6.77
N LEU A 261 -1.37 30.88 6.86
CA LEU A 261 -0.23 31.49 7.54
C LEU A 261 -0.29 31.06 9.01
N PRO A 262 0.80 30.54 9.60
CA PRO A 262 0.87 30.40 11.04
C PRO A 262 0.67 31.80 11.62
N ASN A 263 -0.46 32.04 12.29
CA ASN A 263 -0.74 33.32 12.93
C ASN A 263 0.38 33.60 13.96
N GLU A 264 1.32 34.47 13.63
CA GLU A 264 2.37 34.92 14.56
C GLU A 264 1.82 35.81 15.69
N SER A 265 0.50 36.04 15.75
CA SER A 265 -0.11 37.03 16.64
C SER A 265 -1.02 36.47 17.74
N THR A 266 -1.13 35.14 17.95
CA THR A 266 -1.95 34.61 19.04
C THR A 266 -1.11 34.32 20.29
N GLY A 267 -0.39 35.35 20.75
CA GLY A 267 0.15 35.38 22.10
C GLY A 267 -0.95 35.81 23.07
N GLY A 268 -1.52 34.85 23.79
CA GLY A 268 -2.20 35.10 25.07
C GLY A 268 -3.63 35.63 25.00
N VAL A 269 -4.60 34.76 24.70
CA VAL A 269 -5.92 34.83 25.33
C VAL A 269 -6.34 33.41 25.71
N GLU A 270 -6.58 33.19 27.00
CA GLU A 270 -7.01 31.91 27.56
C GLU A 270 -8.31 31.39 26.92
N PRO A 271 -8.46 30.07 26.78
CA PRO A 271 -9.66 29.47 26.19
C PRO A 271 -10.82 29.53 27.20
N SER A 272 -11.68 30.53 27.07
CA SER A 272 -13.03 30.47 27.64
C SER A 272 -13.94 29.63 26.76
N SER A 273 -14.72 28.79 27.43
CA SER A 273 -15.42 27.62 26.92
C SER A 273 -16.44 27.87 25.80
N SER A 274 -16.57 26.82 24.97
CA SER A 274 -17.79 26.35 24.30
C SER A 274 -18.51 27.31 23.35
N THR A 275 -18.19 27.23 22.06
CA THR A 275 -19.21 27.07 21.00
C THR A 275 -18.56 26.36 19.79
N ILE A 276 -19.02 25.14 19.50
CA ILE A 276 -18.68 24.39 18.30
C ILE A 276 -19.41 25.05 17.13
N GLY A 277 -18.68 25.56 16.13
CA GLY A 277 -19.28 26.00 14.87
C GLY A 277 -18.75 27.33 14.36
N GLY A 278 -17.49 27.35 13.94
CA GLY A 278 -16.91 28.55 13.34
C GLY A 278 -15.47 28.32 12.93
N SER A 279 -15.24 27.37 12.02
CA SER A 279 -13.96 27.31 11.30
C SER A 279 -13.82 28.64 10.57
N GLY A 280 -12.99 29.55 11.11
CA GLY A 280 -12.68 30.81 10.47
C GLY A 280 -12.24 30.51 9.05
N MET A 281 -13.07 30.92 8.07
CA MET A 281 -12.81 30.65 6.67
C MET A 281 -11.48 31.32 6.30
N VAL A 282 -10.42 30.51 6.25
CA VAL A 282 -9.17 30.90 5.61
C VAL A 282 -9.52 31.18 4.15
N THR A 283 -9.55 32.45 3.75
CA THR A 283 -9.75 32.85 2.36
C THR A 283 -8.57 32.36 1.54
N ARG A 284 -8.79 31.29 0.75
CA ARG A 284 -7.81 30.69 -0.14
C ARG A 284 -7.96 31.29 -1.53
N LEU A 285 -6.85 31.58 -2.21
CA LEU A 285 -6.87 32.01 -3.62
C LEU A 285 -7.19 30.84 -4.59
N HIS A 286 -6.87 29.61 -4.18
CA HIS A 286 -7.12 28.39 -4.94
C HIS A 286 -7.73 27.29 -4.04
N PRO A 287 -8.62 26.43 -4.57
CA PRO A 287 -9.07 25.24 -3.87
C PRO A 287 -7.86 24.33 -3.56
N THR A 288 -7.85 23.71 -2.39
CA THR A 288 -6.74 22.85 -1.99
C THR A 288 -6.71 21.60 -2.81
N ARG A 289 -5.56 21.38 -3.45
CA ARG A 289 -5.29 20.11 -4.13
C ARG A 289 -4.88 19.09 -3.07
N PRO A 290 -5.45 17.86 -3.10
CA PRO A 290 -4.99 16.78 -2.24
C PRO A 290 -3.49 16.58 -2.44
N ILE A 291 -2.71 16.70 -1.37
CA ILE A 291 -1.28 16.41 -1.45
C ILE A 291 -1.15 14.89 -1.56
N SER A 292 -0.54 14.40 -2.65
CA SER A 292 -0.22 12.98 -2.76
C SER A 292 0.71 12.59 -1.61
N CYS A 293 0.20 11.79 -0.69
CA CYS A 293 0.99 11.33 0.44
C CYS A 293 1.94 10.23 -0.08
N PHE A 294 3.24 10.44 0.06
CA PHE A 294 4.20 9.35 -0.16
C PHE A 294 4.01 8.33 0.96
N SER A 295 3.82 7.05 0.61
CA SER A 295 3.29 5.97 1.47
C SER A 295 3.93 5.81 2.87
N THR A 296 5.14 6.33 3.10
CA THR A 296 5.85 6.27 4.38
C THR A 296 5.37 7.32 5.40
N ALA A 297 4.58 8.31 4.98
CA ALA A 297 4.11 9.42 5.80
C ALA A 297 2.89 9.09 6.68
N CYS A 298 2.09 8.08 6.33
CA CYS A 298 0.97 7.62 7.15
C CYS A 298 1.41 6.49 8.07
N LYS A 299 2.45 6.69 8.89
CA LYS A 299 2.80 5.69 9.91
C LYS A 299 1.91 5.87 11.12
N THR A 300 1.25 4.79 11.52
CA THR A 300 0.78 4.61 12.90
C THR A 300 1.96 4.91 13.81
N SER A 301 1.83 5.92 14.67
CA SER A 301 2.75 6.13 15.78
C SER A 301 2.70 4.88 16.67
N SER A 302 3.57 3.92 16.37
CA SER A 302 3.68 2.70 17.15
C SER A 302 4.28 3.07 18.50
N LYS A 303 3.44 3.00 19.53
CA LYS A 303 3.77 2.77 20.95
C LYS A 303 4.26 3.92 21.86
N GLU A 304 4.62 5.12 21.40
CA GLU A 304 5.20 6.12 22.35
C GLU A 304 4.48 7.47 22.53
N ALA A 305 3.37 7.72 21.85
CA ALA A 305 2.64 8.98 22.02
C ALA A 305 1.31 8.79 22.77
N GLN A 306 1.38 8.46 24.06
CA GLN A 306 0.22 8.60 24.95
C GLN A 306 -0.14 10.09 25.05
N GLY A 307 -1.09 10.55 24.22
CA GLY A 307 -1.71 11.88 24.35
C GLY A 307 -1.47 12.88 23.22
N VAL A 308 -0.62 12.57 22.22
CA VAL A 308 -0.40 13.46 21.08
C VAL A 308 -1.30 13.00 19.94
N GLY A 309 -2.39 13.73 19.69
CA GLY A 309 -3.38 13.36 18.67
C GLY A 309 -2.84 13.31 17.23
N ARG A 310 -3.75 12.96 16.32
CA ARG A 310 -3.53 12.55 14.93
C ARG A 310 -2.57 13.49 14.17
N ARG A 311 -1.36 13.02 13.83
CA ARG A 311 -0.43 13.76 12.97
C ARG A 311 -0.31 13.08 11.60
N CYS A 312 -0.44 13.87 10.54
CA CYS A 312 -0.01 13.43 9.21
C CYS A 312 1.52 13.45 9.19
N GLY A 313 2.19 12.33 8.90
CA GLY A 313 3.66 12.31 8.77
C GLY A 313 4.16 12.80 7.42
N ASN A 314 3.29 13.40 6.59
CA ASN A 314 3.70 13.99 5.33
C ASN A 314 4.44 15.28 5.65
N THR A 315 5.72 15.38 5.29
CA THR A 315 6.53 16.59 5.48
C THR A 315 5.94 17.82 4.79
N SER A 316 5.06 17.62 3.81
CA SER A 316 4.32 18.69 3.14
C SER A 316 3.00 19.06 3.83
N CYS A 317 2.53 18.28 4.80
CA CYS A 317 1.36 18.61 5.60
C CYS A 317 1.71 19.74 6.57
N TRP A 318 0.93 20.83 6.54
CA TRP A 318 1.20 21.98 7.39
C TRP A 318 0.93 21.70 8.88
N SER A 319 0.13 20.68 9.21
CA SER A 319 -0.06 20.24 10.60
C SER A 319 1.17 19.55 11.20
N VAL A 320 2.23 19.30 10.42
CA VAL A 320 3.52 18.84 10.96
C VAL A 320 4.28 19.99 11.65
N LEU A 321 4.15 21.20 11.11
CA LEU A 321 4.86 22.39 11.62
C LEU A 321 4.10 23.04 12.78
N SER A 322 2.77 23.00 12.73
CA SER A 322 1.92 23.41 13.85
C SER A 322 1.86 22.23 14.82
N MET A 323 2.37 22.37 16.05
CA MET A 323 2.32 21.29 17.07
C MET A 323 0.89 20.82 17.44
N SER A 324 -0.14 21.40 16.81
CA SER A 324 -1.53 20.96 16.84
C SER A 324 -1.68 19.47 16.49
N THR A 325 -2.51 18.80 17.29
CA THR A 325 -2.84 17.37 17.22
C THR A 325 -3.87 17.02 16.14
N THR A 326 -4.15 17.94 15.23
CA THR A 326 -5.20 17.83 14.22
C THR A 326 -4.61 17.65 12.82
N VAL A 327 -5.00 16.57 12.14
CA VAL A 327 -4.77 16.39 10.70
C VAL A 327 -5.33 17.61 9.97
N CYS A 328 -4.55 18.22 9.08
CA CYS A 328 -5.08 19.38 8.38
C CYS A 328 -6.29 19.02 7.50
N PRO A 329 -7.22 19.97 7.27
CA PRO A 329 -8.34 19.76 6.36
C PRO A 329 -7.89 19.34 4.97
N ASP A 330 -6.70 19.76 4.54
CA ASP A 330 -6.15 19.46 3.21
C ASP A 330 -5.68 18.02 3.07
N CYS A 331 -5.44 17.34 4.19
CA CYS A 331 -5.17 15.91 4.25
C CYS A 331 -6.45 15.09 4.43
N THR A 332 -7.55 15.71 4.88
CA THR A 332 -8.86 15.07 5.03
C THR A 332 -9.60 15.09 3.70
N THR A 333 -9.27 14.14 2.83
CA THR A 333 -10.00 13.91 1.57
C THR A 333 -11.30 13.15 1.83
N GLN A 334 -12.23 13.13 0.87
CA GLN A 334 -13.41 12.25 0.93
C GLN A 334 -13.01 10.79 1.16
N ASP A 335 -11.90 10.38 0.55
CA ASP A 335 -11.34 9.03 0.69
C ASP A 335 -10.48 8.86 1.95
N SER A 336 -10.49 9.80 2.91
CA SER A 336 -9.71 9.62 4.13
C SER A 336 -10.45 8.75 5.15
N PHE A 337 -9.74 7.82 5.77
CA PHE A 337 -10.28 6.92 6.77
C PHE A 337 -9.90 7.37 8.18
N SER A 338 -10.88 7.38 9.09
CA SER A 338 -10.71 7.64 10.52
C SER A 338 -11.30 6.47 11.31
N CYS A 339 -10.52 5.73 12.12
CA CYS A 339 -11.15 4.73 13.02
C CYS A 339 -12.06 5.48 14.00
N PRO A 340 -13.25 4.94 14.35
CA PRO A 340 -14.10 5.47 15.41
C PRO A 340 -13.39 5.71 16.75
N CYS A 341 -12.37 4.92 17.10
CA CYS A 341 -11.57 5.14 18.31
C CYS A 341 -10.75 6.44 18.31
N SER A 342 -10.70 7.14 17.17
CA SER A 342 -9.94 8.37 16.95
C SER A 342 -8.42 8.27 17.07
N LYS A 343 -7.87 7.09 17.37
CA LYS A 343 -6.42 6.84 17.50
C LYS A 343 -5.73 6.56 16.15
N TYR A 344 -6.51 6.26 15.11
CA TYR A 344 -5.99 5.91 13.79
C TYR A 344 -6.67 6.75 12.71
N TRP A 345 -5.85 7.25 11.78
CA TRP A 345 -6.31 7.95 10.59
C TRP A 345 -5.34 7.71 9.43
N THR A 346 -5.86 7.64 8.21
CA THR A 346 -5.06 7.59 6.97
C THR A 346 -5.73 8.42 5.88
N CYS A 347 -4.94 8.99 4.97
CA CYS A 347 -5.50 9.65 3.79
C CYS A 347 -5.84 8.62 2.71
N GLY A 348 -6.74 8.96 1.78
CA GLY A 348 -7.14 8.03 0.72
C GLY A 348 -6.03 7.61 -0.23
N SER A 349 -5.04 8.49 -0.45
CA SER A 349 -3.84 8.11 -1.20
C SER A 349 -3.00 7.06 -0.47
N CYS A 350 -2.91 7.12 0.85
CA CYS A 350 -2.22 6.12 1.66
C CYS A 350 -3.04 4.82 1.69
N GLU A 351 -4.35 4.90 1.91
CA GLU A 351 -5.26 3.74 1.94
C GLU A 351 -5.21 2.93 0.64
N SER A 352 -5.26 3.61 -0.52
CA SER A 352 -5.24 2.95 -1.83
C SER A 352 -3.90 2.33 -2.23
N GLN A 353 -2.78 2.82 -1.70
CA GLN A 353 -1.44 2.38 -2.13
C GLN A 353 -0.86 1.25 -1.27
N SER A 354 -1.38 1.06 -0.08
CA SER A 354 -0.75 0.21 0.91
C SER A 354 -1.45 -1.13 1.03
N SER A 355 -0.91 -2.13 0.36
CA SER A 355 -1.09 -3.53 0.76
C SER A 355 -0.53 -3.82 2.17
N THR A 356 0.19 -2.85 2.77
CA THR A 356 0.90 -2.93 4.05
C THR A 356 0.37 -2.01 5.16
N VAL A 357 -0.60 -1.12 4.89
CA VAL A 357 -1.23 -0.37 5.99
C VAL A 357 -1.97 -1.40 6.83
N ALA A 358 -1.63 -1.40 8.12
CA ALA A 358 -2.14 -2.30 9.14
C ALA A 358 -3.58 -2.72 8.83
N LYS A 359 -3.77 -4.01 8.52
CA LYS A 359 -5.04 -4.65 8.13
C LYS A 359 -6.20 -3.94 8.82
N LEU A 360 -6.87 -3.03 8.08
CA LEU A 360 -8.10 -2.45 8.57
C LEU A 360 -9.10 -3.61 8.68
N ILE A 361 -9.80 -3.64 9.80
CA ILE A 361 -10.78 -4.66 10.11
C ILE A 361 -12.12 -4.08 9.69
N THR A 362 -12.81 -4.70 8.74
CA THR A 362 -14.09 -4.19 8.23
C THR A 362 -15.22 -5.03 8.77
N CYS A 363 -16.22 -4.39 9.39
CA CYS A 363 -17.43 -5.06 9.83
C CYS A 363 -18.18 -5.64 8.62
N PRO A 364 -18.48 -6.94 8.59
CA PRO A 364 -19.12 -7.55 7.41
C PRO A 364 -20.55 -7.06 7.18
N ARG A 365 -21.23 -6.51 8.19
CA ARG A 365 -22.61 -6.00 8.10
C ARG A 365 -22.66 -4.54 7.65
N CYS A 366 -22.10 -3.61 8.42
CA CYS A 366 -22.17 -2.18 8.10
C CYS A 366 -21.05 -1.69 7.17
N GLN A 367 -20.07 -2.54 6.83
CA GLN A 367 -18.90 -2.21 6.02
C GLN A 367 -18.02 -1.08 6.60
N GLN A 368 -18.23 -0.72 7.88
CA GLN A 368 -17.38 0.25 8.55
C GLN A 368 -16.02 -0.38 8.87
N SER A 369 -14.96 0.36 8.55
CA SER A 369 -13.58 -0.06 8.81
C SER A 369 -13.10 0.41 10.18
N PHE A 370 -12.22 -0.38 10.78
CA PHE A 370 -11.64 -0.17 12.11
C PHE A 370 -10.14 -0.43 12.05
N CYS A 371 -9.35 0.30 12.85
CA CYS A 371 -7.93 -0.03 12.98
C CYS A 371 -7.75 -1.25 13.91
N SER A 372 -6.62 -1.95 13.80
CA SER A 372 -6.32 -3.13 14.63
C SER A 372 -6.30 -2.88 16.14
N SER A 373 -6.16 -1.62 16.58
CA SER A 373 -6.28 -1.23 17.99
C SER A 373 -7.72 -1.04 18.47
N CYS A 374 -8.71 -1.09 17.57
CA CYS A 374 -10.14 -0.97 17.85
C CYS A 374 -10.76 -2.34 18.27
N SER A 375 -9.97 -3.24 18.88
CA SER A 375 -10.40 -4.61 19.26
C SER A 375 -11.54 -4.66 20.28
N TYR A 376 -11.82 -3.55 20.96
CA TYR A 376 -12.97 -3.39 21.85
C TYR A 376 -14.29 -3.16 21.10
N TYR A 377 -14.22 -2.53 19.92
CA TYR A 377 -15.40 -2.17 19.11
C TYR A 377 -15.72 -3.19 18.03
N ILE A 378 -14.73 -4.01 17.64
CA ILE A 378 -14.90 -5.08 16.68
C ILE A 378 -14.01 -6.26 17.03
N GLY A 379 -14.61 -7.43 17.18
CA GLY A 379 -13.91 -8.68 17.44
C GLY A 379 -13.34 -9.29 16.16
N HIS A 380 -12.15 -9.88 16.25
CA HIS A 380 -11.64 -10.79 15.22
C HIS A 380 -10.93 -11.96 15.88
N CYS A 381 -11.03 -13.13 15.26
CA CYS A 381 -10.34 -14.33 15.74
C CYS A 381 -8.83 -14.14 15.54
N ARG A 382 -8.05 -14.36 16.59
CA ARG A 382 -6.60 -14.21 16.50
C ARG A 382 -5.91 -15.25 15.61
N LEU A 383 -6.52 -16.42 15.45
CA LEU A 383 -5.91 -17.54 14.71
C LEU A 383 -6.20 -17.49 13.22
N CYS A 384 -7.47 -17.36 12.84
CA CYS A 384 -7.88 -17.33 11.43
C CYS A 384 -8.11 -15.93 10.88
N GLU A 385 -8.00 -14.89 11.72
CA GLU A 385 -8.28 -13.49 11.38
C GLU A 385 -9.72 -13.23 10.90
N CYS A 386 -10.64 -14.18 11.10
CA CYS A 386 -12.06 -13.98 10.80
C CYS A 386 -12.61 -12.82 11.65
N VAL A 387 -13.26 -11.88 10.99
CA VAL A 387 -13.79 -10.65 11.59
C VAL A 387 -15.27 -10.84 11.89
N GLY A 388 -15.71 -10.42 13.07
CA GLY A 388 -17.14 -10.43 13.41
C GLY A 388 -17.78 -9.06 13.29
N LEU A 389 -18.99 -8.96 13.84
CA LEU A 389 -19.76 -7.73 13.82
C LEU A 389 -19.13 -6.69 14.76
N CYS A 390 -19.28 -5.41 14.43
CA CYS A 390 -18.97 -4.34 15.38
C CYS A 390 -20.05 -4.26 16.47
N ASN A 391 -19.73 -3.62 17.60
CA ASN A 391 -20.64 -3.51 18.74
C ASN A 391 -22.01 -2.95 18.35
N ASP A 392 -22.04 -1.88 17.55
CA ASP A 392 -23.29 -1.29 17.06
C ASP A 392 -24.16 -2.32 16.29
N CYS A 393 -23.55 -3.14 15.42
CA CYS A 393 -24.25 -4.19 14.68
C CYS A 393 -24.66 -5.37 15.56
N MET A 394 -23.90 -5.68 16.62
CA MET A 394 -24.26 -6.72 17.59
C MET A 394 -25.45 -6.29 18.45
N GLU A 395 -25.47 -5.04 18.91
CA GLU A 395 -26.57 -4.47 19.70
C GLU A 395 -27.89 -4.48 18.90
N GLU A 396 -27.87 -4.09 17.62
CA GLU A 396 -29.04 -4.14 16.74
C GLU A 396 -29.60 -5.57 16.51
N GLU A 397 -28.76 -6.61 16.63
CA GLU A 397 -29.17 -8.01 16.40
C GLU A 397 -29.90 -8.60 17.61
N GLY A 398 -29.63 -8.10 18.82
CA GLY A 398 -30.26 -8.55 20.07
C GLY A 398 -31.70 -8.10 20.25
N GLU A 399 -32.14 -7.08 19.51
CA GLU A 399 -33.47 -6.46 19.68
C GLU A 399 -34.54 -6.97 18.68
N GLY A 400 -34.15 -7.79 17.69
CA GLY A 400 -35.06 -8.31 16.66
C GLY A 400 -35.50 -9.75 16.92
N GLU A 401 -36.68 -9.97 17.51
CA GLU A 401 -37.21 -11.30 17.90
C GLU A 401 -37.49 -12.31 16.76
N ASP A 402 -37.19 -12.04 15.48
CA ASP A 402 -37.72 -12.90 14.39
C ASP A 402 -36.84 -13.08 13.13
N ILE A 403 -35.51 -13.01 13.24
CA ILE A 403 -34.63 -13.20 12.06
C ILE A 403 -34.07 -14.63 12.01
N LYS A 404 -34.84 -15.54 11.41
CA LYS A 404 -34.41 -16.93 11.11
C LYS A 404 -33.38 -17.09 9.99
N HIS A 405 -32.90 -16.03 9.36
CA HIS A 405 -31.98 -16.11 8.22
C HIS A 405 -30.90 -15.04 8.30
N THR A 406 -29.74 -15.37 8.85
CA THR A 406 -28.41 -15.42 8.19
C THR A 406 -27.42 -15.88 9.26
N GLN A 407 -26.80 -17.04 9.07
CA GLN A 407 -25.92 -17.69 10.05
C GLN A 407 -24.56 -16.96 10.14
N VAL A 408 -24.56 -15.69 10.53
CA VAL A 408 -23.36 -14.97 10.97
C VAL A 408 -23.30 -15.09 12.49
N VAL A 409 -23.24 -16.33 12.98
CA VAL A 409 -23.03 -16.62 14.39
C VAL A 409 -21.54 -16.42 14.66
N ASN A 410 -21.11 -15.18 14.85
CA ASN A 410 -19.75 -14.90 15.33
C ASN A 410 -19.77 -14.87 16.86
N ILE A 411 -19.97 -16.04 17.48
CA ILE A 411 -19.70 -16.20 18.91
C ILE A 411 -18.18 -16.30 19.03
N PHE A 412 -17.54 -15.17 19.36
CA PHE A 412 -16.16 -15.21 19.79
C PHE A 412 -16.09 -15.66 21.25
N VAL A 413 -15.36 -16.73 21.51
CA VAL A 413 -15.00 -17.13 22.87
C VAL A 413 -13.78 -16.31 23.29
N LYS A 414 -13.91 -15.56 24.39
CA LYS A 414 -12.78 -14.85 24.98
C LYS A 414 -12.01 -15.81 25.89
N CYS A 415 -10.74 -16.05 25.59
CA CYS A 415 -9.87 -16.81 26.50
C CYS A 415 -9.74 -16.05 27.83
N GLU A 416 -10.11 -16.67 28.94
CA GLU A 416 -10.08 -16.02 30.27
C GLU A 416 -8.65 -15.67 30.72
N ASN A 417 -7.65 -16.48 30.35
CA ASN A 417 -6.27 -16.26 30.76
C ASN A 417 -5.61 -15.08 30.02
N CYS A 418 -5.71 -15.04 28.68
CA CYS A 418 -5.00 -14.02 27.88
C CYS A 418 -5.93 -12.93 27.28
N GLY A 419 -7.25 -13.07 27.44
CA GLY A 419 -8.24 -12.12 26.94
C GLY A 419 -8.44 -12.10 25.42
N VAL A 420 -7.81 -13.01 24.69
CA VAL A 420 -7.89 -13.08 23.21
C VAL A 420 -9.22 -13.68 22.76
N LEU A 421 -9.77 -13.15 21.67
CA LEU A 421 -10.98 -13.64 21.02
C LEU A 421 -10.67 -14.74 19.99
N LEU A 422 -11.39 -15.86 20.07
CA LEU A 422 -11.29 -17.01 19.17
C LEU A 422 -12.68 -17.29 18.58
N CYS A 423 -12.79 -17.56 17.28
CA CYS A 423 -14.07 -17.96 16.69
C CYS A 423 -14.37 -19.42 17.02
N GLU A 424 -15.65 -19.79 16.99
CA GLU A 424 -16.16 -21.14 17.28
C GLU A 424 -15.42 -22.24 16.50
N THR A 425 -15.17 -22.02 15.20
CA THR A 425 -14.40 -22.95 14.36
C THR A 425 -12.96 -23.16 14.83
N CYS A 426 -12.37 -22.17 15.50
CA CYS A 426 -11.04 -22.26 16.08
C CYS A 426 -11.05 -22.78 17.52
N THR A 427 -12.22 -22.98 18.13
CA THR A 427 -12.38 -23.54 19.48
C THR A 427 -12.92 -24.97 19.51
N ASP A 428 -13.40 -25.49 18.38
CA ASP A 428 -14.13 -26.78 18.30
C ASP A 428 -13.27 -28.06 18.31
N ASP A 429 -11.94 -27.96 18.31
CA ASP A 429 -11.10 -29.12 18.54
C ASP A 429 -11.20 -29.50 20.04
N ALA A 430 -11.69 -30.72 20.34
CA ALA A 430 -12.13 -31.24 21.64
C ALA A 430 -11.16 -31.10 22.85
N GLU A 431 -9.96 -30.54 22.64
CA GLU A 431 -9.10 -29.97 23.66
C GLU A 431 -8.83 -28.51 23.27
N SER A 432 -9.71 -27.59 23.68
CA SER A 432 -9.63 -26.19 23.25
C SER A 432 -8.45 -25.48 23.90
N PHE A 433 -7.22 -25.67 23.41
CA PHE A 433 -6.07 -24.89 23.83
C PHE A 433 -6.12 -23.51 23.20
N CYS A 434 -5.95 -22.47 24.00
CA CYS A 434 -5.68 -21.15 23.46
C CYS A 434 -4.27 -21.16 22.86
N ALA A 435 -4.14 -21.28 21.54
CA ALA A 435 -2.84 -21.28 20.85
C ALA A 435 -1.99 -20.00 21.10
N HIS A 436 -2.55 -18.96 21.73
CA HIS A 436 -1.78 -17.78 22.12
C HIS A 436 -1.05 -17.92 23.46
N CYS A 437 -1.67 -18.53 24.46
CA CYS A 437 -1.09 -18.69 25.80
C CYS A 437 -0.85 -20.15 26.19
N GLU A 438 -1.10 -21.07 25.25
CA GLU A 438 -0.93 -22.53 25.37
C GLU A 438 -1.73 -23.17 26.52
N GLN A 439 -2.72 -22.47 27.07
CA GLN A 439 -3.57 -22.99 28.15
C GLN A 439 -4.85 -23.63 27.63
N ARG A 440 -5.26 -24.74 28.26
CA ARG A 440 -6.55 -25.40 28.03
C ARG A 440 -7.69 -24.48 28.44
N MET A 441 -8.59 -24.18 27.52
CA MET A 441 -9.90 -23.60 27.76
C MET A 441 -10.84 -24.76 28.07
N CYS A 442 -11.43 -24.79 29.27
CA CYS A 442 -12.41 -25.82 29.61
C CYS A 442 -13.80 -25.34 29.18
N ASN A 443 -14.39 -25.95 28.16
CA ASN A 443 -15.75 -25.63 27.68
C ASN A 443 -16.85 -25.78 28.77
N GLY A 444 -16.55 -26.40 29.91
CA GLY A 444 -17.48 -26.60 31.02
C GLY A 444 -17.41 -25.57 32.16
N CYS A 445 -16.51 -24.59 32.12
CA CYS A 445 -16.29 -23.64 33.22
C CYS A 445 -16.88 -22.25 33.01
N GLY A 446 -17.67 -22.07 31.93
CA GLY A 446 -18.39 -20.82 31.69
C GLY A 446 -19.17 -20.37 32.91
N ASP A 447 -18.78 -19.21 33.44
CA ASP A 447 -19.41 -18.41 34.51
C ASP A 447 -19.09 -18.67 35.99
N LYS A 448 -18.12 -19.52 36.36
CA LYS A 448 -17.70 -19.60 37.78
C LYS A 448 -16.20 -19.43 37.95
N SER A 449 -15.82 -18.30 38.56
CA SER A 449 -14.43 -17.85 38.79
C SER A 449 -13.62 -18.68 39.80
N GLU A 450 -13.93 -19.96 39.95
CA GLU A 450 -13.14 -20.87 40.77
C GLU A 450 -12.34 -21.77 39.84
N VAL A 451 -11.01 -21.67 39.95
CA VAL A 451 -10.03 -22.50 39.24
C VAL A 451 -10.54 -23.93 39.11
N CYS A 452 -10.77 -24.39 37.87
CA CYS A 452 -11.29 -25.71 37.59
C CYS A 452 -10.34 -26.78 38.14
N LYS A 453 -10.65 -27.35 39.31
CA LYS A 453 -9.86 -28.41 39.95
C LYS A 453 -9.60 -29.60 39.02
N ARG A 454 -10.54 -29.90 38.11
CA ARG A 454 -10.40 -30.96 37.10
C ARG A 454 -9.25 -30.75 36.11
N CYS A 455 -8.82 -29.51 35.85
CA CYS A 455 -7.68 -29.23 34.98
C CYS A 455 -6.34 -29.31 35.73
N VAL A 456 -6.34 -29.15 37.06
CA VAL A 456 -5.14 -29.19 37.90
C VAL A 456 -4.76 -30.64 38.25
N ASP A 457 -5.76 -31.51 38.44
CA ASP A 457 -5.52 -32.89 38.90
C ASP A 457 -4.96 -33.83 37.80
N TYR A 458 -5.01 -33.44 36.51
CA TYR A 458 -4.50 -34.27 35.41
C TYR A 458 -2.98 -34.18 35.21
N GLU A 459 -2.32 -33.12 35.72
CA GLU A 459 -0.85 -32.99 35.64
C GLU A 459 -0.11 -33.74 36.76
N VAL A 460 -0.80 -34.21 37.80
CA VAL A 460 -0.17 -34.84 38.97
C VAL A 460 -0.30 -36.38 38.97
N GLY A 461 -1.05 -36.97 38.02
CA GLY A 461 -1.46 -38.38 38.08
C GLY A 461 -0.58 -39.42 37.36
N ASN A 462 0.37 -39.04 36.51
CA ASN A 462 1.13 -39.98 35.66
C ASN A 462 2.65 -39.92 35.89
N ALA A 463 3.07 -40.01 37.15
CA ALA A 463 4.44 -40.34 37.54
C ALA A 463 4.41 -41.59 38.46
N TYR A 464 4.05 -42.74 37.89
CA TYR A 464 4.35 -44.07 38.45
C TYR A 464 5.46 -44.66 37.56
N ASP A 465 6.72 -44.63 37.98
CA ASP A 465 7.38 -45.62 38.83
C ASP A 465 7.67 -46.94 38.07
N ASP A 466 8.56 -46.87 37.08
CA ASP A 466 9.24 -48.04 36.51
C ASP A 466 10.46 -48.36 37.39
N GLY A 467 10.20 -49.09 38.48
CA GLY A 467 11.21 -49.77 39.27
C GLY A 467 11.78 -50.97 38.50
N PHE A 468 12.97 -50.80 37.94
CA PHE A 468 13.83 -51.90 37.50
C PHE A 468 14.34 -52.67 38.73
N TYR A 469 13.94 -53.94 38.87
CA TYR A 469 14.64 -54.91 39.69
C TYR A 469 15.58 -55.73 38.78
N ASP A 470 16.88 -55.66 39.08
CA ASP A 470 17.82 -56.73 38.79
C ASP A 470 17.44 -57.98 39.60
N ASP A 471 17.43 -59.16 38.99
CA ASP A 471 18.22 -60.31 39.45
C ASP A 471 17.99 -61.58 38.60
N GLU A 472 19.10 -62.31 38.48
CA GLU A 472 19.42 -63.63 37.91
C GLU A 472 18.30 -64.69 37.83
N TRP A 473 18.28 -65.48 36.74
CA TRP A 473 18.49 -66.96 36.67
C TRP A 473 18.51 -67.44 35.22
#